data_AF-A0A3C0QU42-F1
#
_entry.id   AF-A0A3C0QU42-F1
#
_cell.length_a   1.000
_cell.length_b   1.000
_cell.length_c   1.000
_cell.angle_alpha   90.00
_cell.angle_beta   90.00
_cell.angle_gamma   90.00
#
_symmetry.space_group_name_H-M   'P 1'
#
loop_
_entity.id
_entity.type
_entity.pdbx_description
1 polymer ?
#
loop_
_entity_poly.entity_id
_entity_poly.type
_entity_poly.pdbx_seq_one_letter_code
_entity_poly.pdbx_strand_id
1 'polypeptide(L)' 'MEKGFVIDSIDKKILETLSENARIPFLEVARLCGISGAAVHQRVQKLMDAKILDGSQFCLQPKGLGYFT' A
#
# COMPACT_ATOMS: atom_id res chain seq x y z
N MET A 1 0.60 -23.57 -9.95
CA MET A 1 0.20 -23.49 -8.53
C MET A 1 0.90 -22.28 -7.94
N GLU A 2 0.23 -21.13 -7.97
CA GLU A 2 0.75 -19.90 -7.38
C GLU A 2 0.86 -20.11 -5.88
N LYS A 3 2.08 -20.09 -5.36
CA LYS A 3 2.33 -20.08 -3.92
C LYS A 3 1.64 -18.83 -3.38
N GLY A 4 0.55 -19.01 -2.65
CA GLY A 4 -0.13 -17.92 -1.96
C GLY A 4 0.91 -17.17 -1.13
N PHE A 5 1.11 -15.89 -1.44
CA PHE A 5 1.98 -15.04 -0.65
C PHE A 5 1.40 -14.96 0.76
N VAL A 6 2.17 -15.41 1.75
CA VAL A 6 1.72 -15.42 3.14
C VAL A 6 1.93 -14.02 3.71
N ILE A 7 0.81 -13.34 3.99
CA ILE A 7 0.79 -12.01 4.58
C ILE A 7 0.94 -12.14 6.10
N ASP A 8 1.95 -11.47 6.67
CA ASP A 8 2.10 -11.36 8.13
C ASP A 8 1.15 -10.31 8.73
N SER A 9 0.99 -10.33 10.05
CA SER A 9 0.26 -9.29 10.79
C SER A 9 0.80 -7.88 10.55
N ILE A 10 2.12 -7.72 10.38
CA ILE A 10 2.75 -6.44 10.05
C ILE A 10 2.39 -6.00 8.64
N ASP A 11 2.47 -6.91 7.66
CA ASP A 11 2.11 -6.61 6.27
C ASP A 11 0.65 -6.16 6.17
N LYS A 12 -0.24 -6.82 6.92
CA LYS A 12 -1.65 -6.41 7.02
C LYS A 12 -1.78 -4.99 7.58
N LYS A 13 -1.04 -4.66 8.64
CA LYS A 13 -1.08 -3.33 9.26
C LYS A 13 -0.53 -2.23 8.32
N ILE A 14 0.51 -2.54 7.56
CA ILE A 14 1.04 -1.65 6.51
C ILE A 14 -0.02 -1.42 5.45
N LEU A 15 -0.67 -2.48 4.95
CA LEU A 15 -1.73 -2.38 3.95
C LEU A 15 -2.93 -1.56 4.46
N GLU A 16 -3.38 -1.78 5.70
CA GLU A 16 -4.45 -0.99 6.33
C GLU A 16 -4.07 0.50 6.38
N THR A 17 -2.86 0.81 6.84
CA THR A 17 -2.37 2.20 6.95
C THR A 17 -2.27 2.88 5.58
N LEU A 18 -1.74 2.17 4.58
CA LEU A 18 -1.61 2.69 3.21
C LEU A 18 -2.97 2.81 2.50
N SER A 19 -3.95 1.97 2.84
CA SER A 19 -5.30 2.03 2.28
C SER A 19 -6.05 3.25 2.79
N GLU A 20 -5.85 3.64 4.06
CA GLU A 20 -6.40 4.88 4.60
C GLU A 20 -5.70 6.12 4.04
N ASN A 21 -4.37 6.09 3.95
CA ASN A 21 -3.60 7.21 3.43
C ASN A 21 -2.34 6.74 2.70
N ALA A 22 -2.44 6.59 1.38
CA ALA A 22 -1.32 6.17 0.55
C ALA A 22 -0.17 7.21 0.44
N ARG A 23 -0.38 8.45 0.93
CA ARG A 23 0.65 9.51 0.94
C ARG A 23 1.41 9.60 2.25
N ILE A 24 1.11 8.74 3.23
CA ILE A 24 1.82 8.72 4.51
C ILE A 24 3.32 8.42 4.27
N PRO A 25 4.24 9.16 4.89
CA PRO A 25 5.67 8.85 4.79
C PRO A 25 5.98 7.46 5.35
N PHE A 26 6.84 6.69 4.70
CA PHE A 26 7.24 5.36 5.19
C PHE A 26 7.83 5.39 6.60
N LEU A 27 8.44 6.51 7.01
CA LEU A 27 8.93 6.70 8.37
C LEU A 27 7.79 6.69 9.42
N GLU A 28 6.66 7.32 9.11
CA GLU A 28 5.47 7.33 9.97
C GLU A 28 4.84 5.93 10.03
N VAL A 29 4.73 5.24 8.89
CA VAL A 29 4.26 3.84 8.83
C VAL A 29 5.15 2.93 9.68
N ALA A 30 6.46 3.13 9.59
CA ALA A 30 7.45 2.37 10.36
C ALA A 30 7.23 2.55 11.87
N ARG A 31 6.97 3.79 12.30
CA ARG A 31 6.65 4.12 13.70
C ARG A 31 5.35 3.46 14.16
N LEU A 32 4.29 3.48 13.34
CA LEU A 32 3.00 2.86 13.65
C LEU A 32 3.06 1.33 13.71
N CYS A 33 3.93 0.73 12.89
CA CYS A 33 4.13 -0.71 12.82
C CYS A 33 5.21 -1.22 13.79
N GLY A 34 6.00 -0.33 14.40
CA GLY A 34 7.08 -0.69 15.31
C GLY A 34 8.30 -1.31 14.61
N ILE A 35 8.55 -0.95 13.36
CA ILE A 35 9.66 -1.48 12.55
C ILE A 35 10.53 -0.35 12.00
N SER A 36 11.65 -0.69 11.36
CA SER A 36 12.51 0.30 10.71
C SER A 36 11.92 0.75 9.36
N GLY A 37 12.23 1.98 8.94
CA GLY A 37 11.79 2.49 7.63
C GLY A 37 12.27 1.64 6.45
N ALA A 38 13.49 1.09 6.54
CA ALA A 38 14.02 0.15 5.54
C ALA A 38 13.19 -1.15 5.47
N ALA A 39 12.72 -1.65 6.62
CA ALA A 39 11.88 -2.85 6.65
C ALA A 39 10.50 -2.62 6.01
N VAL A 40 9.87 -1.46 6.25
CA VAL A 40 8.63 -1.07 5.56
C VAL A 40 8.86 -1.07 4.05
N HIS A 41 9.94 -0.42 3.58
CA HIS A 41 10.21 -0.31 2.15
C HIS A 41 10.36 -1.69 1.48
N GLN A 42 11.12 -2.61 2.09
CA GLN A 42 11.26 -3.98 1.57
C GLN A 42 9.94 -4.76 1.58
N ARG A 43 9.10 -4.58 2.61
CA ARG A 43 7.80 -5.25 2.73
C ARG A 43 6.83 -4.75 1.67
N VAL A 44 6.74 -3.43 1.49
CA VAL A 44 5.93 -2.81 0.43
C VAL A 44 6.40 -3.28 -0.95
N GLN A 45 7.71 -3.34 -1.19
CA GLN A 45 8.25 -3.88 -2.45
C GLN A 45 7.84 -5.34 -2.67
N LYS A 46 7.95 -6.19 -1.65
CA LYS A 46 7.50 -7.59 -1.76
C LYS A 46 6.00 -7.70 -2.05
N LEU A 47 5.17 -6.85 -1.46
CA LEU A 47 3.73 -6.82 -1.71
C LEU A 47 3.41 -6.38 -3.15
N MET A 48 4.20 -5.46 -3.71
CA MET A 48 4.12 -5.06 -5.12
C MET A 48 4.55 -6.19 -6.06
N ASP A 49 5.70 -6.82 -5.78
CA ASP A 49 6.23 -7.94 -6.58
C ASP A 49 5.28 -9.14 -6.57
N ALA A 50 4.61 -9.36 -5.44
CA ALA A 50 3.59 -10.39 -5.26
C ALA A 50 2.22 -10.04 -5.85
N LYS A 51 2.08 -8.90 -6.55
CA LYS A 51 0.81 -8.43 -7.15
C LYS A 51 -0.35 -8.29 -6.15
N ILE A 52 -0.03 -8.06 -4.87
CA ILE A 52 -1.02 -7.77 -3.83
C ILE A 52 -1.29 -6.26 -3.77
N LEU A 53 -0.26 -5.44 -4.05
CA LEU A 53 -0.35 -3.99 -4.07
C LEU A 53 0.05 -3.46 -5.44
N ASP A 54 -0.91 -2.96 -6.23
CA ASP A 54 -0.61 -2.39 -7.55
C ASP A 54 -0.04 -0.96 -7.47
N GLY A 55 -0.26 -0.26 -6.35
CA GLY A 55 0.23 1.10 -6.12
C GLY A 55 -0.87 2.03 -5.60
N SER A 56 -0.63 3.33 -5.70
CA SER A 56 -1.60 4.37 -5.34
C SER A 56 -2.16 5.03 -6.59
N GLN A 57 -3.48 5.26 -6.61
CA GLN A 57 -4.16 5.90 -7.73
C GLN A 57 -5.06 7.04 -7.24
N PHE A 58 -5.26 8.03 -8.11
CA PHE A 58 -6.23 9.08 -7.87
C PHE A 58 -7.60 8.67 -8.43
N CYS A 59 -8.60 8.63 -7.55
CA CYS A 59 -9.99 8.48 -7.96
C CYS A 59 -10.49 9.83 -8.46
N LEU A 60 -10.42 10.05 -9.77
CA LEU A 60 -10.94 11.25 -10.41
C LEU A 60 -12.44 11.09 -10.72
N GLN A 61 -13.22 12.15 -10.57
CA GLN A 61 -14.63 12.17 -10.97
C GLN A 61 -14.75 12.63 -12.43
N PRO A 62 -15.12 11.75 -13.37
CA PRO A 62 -15.18 12.11 -14.79
C PRO A 62 -16.16 13.25 -15.07
N LYS A 63 -17.31 13.28 -14.38
CA LYS A 63 -18.31 14.35 -14.50
C LYS A 63 -17.75 15.72 -14.13
N GLY A 64 -16.93 15.80 -13.07
CA GLY A 64 -16.28 17.05 -12.65
C GLY A 64 -15.19 17.52 -13.61
N LEU A 65 -14.64 16.59 -14.41
CA LEU A 65 -13.69 16.88 -15.48
C LEU A 65 -14.36 17.25 -16.81
N GLY A 66 -15.70 17.30 -16.86
CA GLY A 66 -16.45 17.61 -18.08
C GLY A 66 -16.62 16.43 -19.03
N TYR A 67 -16.30 15.20 -18.62
CA TYR A 67 -16.65 14.00 -19.38
C TYR A 67 -18.12 13.65 -19.12
N PHE A 68 -18.97 13.96 -20.10
CA PHE A 68 -20.37 13.54 -20.16
C PHE A 68 -20.49 12.44 -21.23
N THR A 69 -20.09 11.21 -20.88
CA THR A 69 -20.42 10.02 -21.68
C THR A 69 -21.68 9.39 -21.10
#